data_AF-A0A1G2R278-F1
#
_entry.id   AF-A0A1G2R278-F1
#
_cell.length_a   1.000
_cell.length_b   1.000
_cell.length_c   1.000
_cell.angle_alpha   90.00
_cell.angle_beta   90.00
_cell.angle_gamma   90.00
#
_symmetry.space_group_name_H-M   'P 1'
#
loop_
_entity.id
_entity.type
_entity.pdbx_description
1 polymer ?
#
loop_
_entity_poly.entity_id
_entity_poly.type
_entity_poly.pdbx_seq_one_letter_code
_entity_poly.pdbx_strand_id
1 'polypeptide(L)'
;MKKKHIFILASLVLVSVVAVSYYYSAFFKVGGLPGAANVPSDCSQLSIDVYQKAIAEIDSNKGQYSEKSHDLMELTTEGGHQADYRDQKGEIRLIQQTLYGETFRSEIKYYFAGINIFFTTVSRFEYDRPIYVEPEAGRKIIKVIVRDFYLNKSQEVCSWYLDKSSQQNDAKTQEFIKYLISTLPN
;
A
#
# COMPACT_ATOMS: atom_id res chain seq x y z
N MET A 1 39.08 6.52 -15.49
CA MET A 1 38.21 7.27 -14.57
C MET A 1 36.76 6.72 -14.52
N LYS A 2 36.53 5.41 -14.33
CA LYS A 2 35.16 4.82 -14.35
C LYS A 2 34.67 4.23 -13.01
N LYS A 3 35.52 4.16 -11.97
CA LYS A 3 35.17 3.48 -10.69
C LYS A 3 34.48 4.36 -9.64
N LYS A 4 34.56 5.69 -9.73
CA LYS A 4 33.98 6.60 -8.72
C LYS A 4 32.46 6.80 -8.84
N HIS A 5 31.86 6.59 -10.01
CA HIS A 5 30.41 6.77 -10.19
C HIS A 5 29.56 5.58 -9.70
N ILE A 6 30.12 4.36 -9.68
CA ILE A 6 29.42 3.15 -9.23
C ILE A 6 29.17 3.18 -7.71
N PHE A 7 30.11 3.72 -6.93
CA PHE A 7 29.97 3.81 -5.47
C PHE A 7 28.89 4.81 -5.01
N ILE A 8 28.66 5.89 -5.76
CA ILE A 8 27.66 6.91 -5.42
C ILE A 8 26.23 6.39 -5.73
N LEU A 9 26.05 5.64 -6.81
CA LEU A 9 24.78 4.99 -7.13
C LEU A 9 24.41 3.92 -6.10
N ALA A 10 25.34 3.06 -5.70
CA ALA A 10 25.08 2.01 -4.70
C ALA A 10 24.72 2.58 -3.31
N SER A 11 25.30 3.72 -2.93
CA SER A 11 25.02 4.36 -1.63
C SER A 11 23.69 5.12 -1.58
N LEU A 12 23.26 5.73 -2.69
CA LEU A 12 21.93 6.35 -2.80
C LEU A 12 20.81 5.29 -2.76
N VAL A 13 21.00 4.15 -3.41
CA VAL A 13 20.03 3.03 -3.43
C VAL A 13 19.90 2.38 -2.05
N LEU A 14 21.01 2.19 -1.31
CA LEU A 14 20.92 1.60 0.03
C LEU A 14 20.15 2.51 1.02
N VAL A 15 20.30 3.83 0.89
CA VAL A 15 19.59 4.81 1.73
C VAL A 15 18.08 4.79 1.44
N SER A 16 17.65 4.62 0.19
CA SER A 16 16.22 4.53 -0.13
C SER A 16 15.57 3.27 0.45
N VAL A 17 16.21 2.09 0.34
CA VAL A 17 15.65 0.83 0.87
C VAL A 17 15.50 0.87 2.40
N VAL A 18 16.49 1.42 3.10
CA VAL A 18 16.44 1.58 4.57
C VAL A 18 15.38 2.60 4.97
N ALA A 19 15.20 3.69 4.22
CA ALA A 19 14.13 4.66 4.47
C ALA A 19 12.74 4.04 4.28
N VAL A 20 12.51 3.26 3.20
CA VAL A 20 11.23 2.58 2.92
C VAL A 20 10.86 1.68 4.09
N SER A 21 11.77 0.78 4.46
CA SER A 21 11.57 -0.20 5.53
C SER A 21 11.40 0.46 6.90
N TYR A 22 12.15 1.52 7.20
CA TYR A 22 12.02 2.29 8.45
C TYR A 22 10.65 2.99 8.54
N TYR A 23 10.26 3.76 7.51
CA TYR A 23 8.95 4.45 7.48
C TYR A 23 7.80 3.45 7.56
N TYR A 24 7.90 2.33 6.85
CA TYR A 24 6.95 1.22 7.01
C TYR A 24 6.89 0.78 8.47
N SER A 25 8.01 0.35 9.05
CA SER A 25 8.03 -0.20 10.41
C SER A 25 7.53 0.79 11.48
N ALA A 26 7.81 2.09 11.31
CA ALA A 26 7.36 3.14 12.20
C ALA A 26 5.85 3.39 12.09
N PHE A 27 5.30 3.48 10.88
CA PHE A 27 3.86 3.65 10.67
C PHE A 27 3.05 2.42 11.16
N PHE A 28 3.62 1.23 11.07
CA PHE A 28 2.97 0.01 11.58
C PHE A 28 2.97 -0.10 13.11
N LYS A 29 3.92 0.55 13.81
CA LYS A 29 4.05 0.47 15.28
C LYS A 29 3.27 1.54 16.04
N VAL A 30 2.99 2.69 15.42
CA VAL A 30 2.39 3.84 16.12
C VAL A 30 0.91 3.93 15.78
N GLY A 31 0.04 3.60 16.73
CA GLY A 31 -1.36 4.03 16.68
C GLY A 31 -1.41 5.56 16.67
N GLY A 32 -2.33 6.15 15.89
CA GLY A 32 -2.37 7.57 15.54
C GLY A 32 -2.00 8.50 16.70
N LEU A 33 -1.06 9.41 16.45
CA LEU A 33 -0.67 10.41 17.44
C LEU A 33 -1.76 11.49 17.50
N PRO A 34 -2.01 12.11 18.66
CA PRO A 34 -2.95 13.22 18.74
C PRO A 34 -2.44 14.39 17.90
N GLY A 35 -3.14 14.67 16.81
CA GLY A 35 -2.91 15.79 15.90
C GLY A 35 -4.24 16.40 15.48
N ALA A 36 -4.25 17.68 15.14
CA ALA A 36 -5.45 18.32 14.60
C ALA A 36 -5.85 17.61 13.29
N ALA A 37 -7.14 17.32 13.15
CA ALA A 37 -7.68 16.69 11.95
C ALA A 37 -7.49 17.63 10.75
N ASN A 38 -6.66 17.23 9.79
CA ASN A 38 -6.49 17.92 8.51
C ASN A 38 -7.31 17.19 7.45
N VAL A 39 -8.62 17.44 7.43
CA VAL A 39 -9.52 16.89 6.42
C VAL A 39 -9.66 17.90 5.28
N PRO A 40 -9.31 17.53 4.04
CA PRO A 40 -9.52 18.39 2.87
C PRO A 40 -10.98 18.85 2.72
N SER A 41 -11.19 20.05 2.19
CA SER A 41 -12.52 20.69 2.12
C SER A 41 -13.50 19.98 1.17
N ASP A 42 -12.98 19.30 0.15
CA ASP A 42 -13.74 18.53 -0.83
C ASP A 42 -14.13 17.12 -0.34
N CYS A 43 -13.65 16.69 0.84
CA CYS A 43 -14.03 15.43 1.46
C CYS A 43 -15.49 15.40 1.95
N SER A 44 -16.12 16.57 2.10
CA SER A 44 -17.51 16.71 2.58
C SER A 44 -18.55 16.02 1.69
N GLN A 45 -18.20 15.70 0.44
CA GLN A 45 -19.08 15.05 -0.53
C GLN A 45 -18.83 13.53 -0.68
N LEU A 46 -17.90 12.97 0.08
CA LEU A 46 -17.57 11.55 -0.04
C LEU A 46 -18.59 10.66 0.66
N SER A 47 -19.17 9.74 -0.11
CA SER A 47 -19.98 8.65 0.40
C SER A 47 -19.15 7.37 0.42
N ILE A 48 -18.85 6.87 1.62
CA ILE A 48 -18.13 5.61 1.82
C ILE A 48 -18.87 4.44 1.17
N ASP A 49 -20.20 4.42 1.21
CA ASP A 49 -21.01 3.38 0.57
C ASP A 49 -20.82 3.34 -0.96
N VAL A 50 -20.65 4.51 -1.60
CA VAL A 50 -20.34 4.58 -3.03
C VAL A 50 -18.97 3.97 -3.32
N TYR A 51 -17.98 4.22 -2.45
CA TYR A 51 -16.64 3.67 -2.59
C TYR A 51 -16.65 2.16 -2.38
N GLN A 52 -17.34 1.67 -1.35
CA GLN A 52 -17.49 0.24 -1.08
C GLN A 52 -18.17 -0.52 -2.22
N LYS A 53 -19.19 0.07 -2.84
CA LYS A 53 -19.82 -0.51 -4.04
C LYS A 53 -18.83 -0.59 -5.22
N ALA A 54 -18.08 0.47 -5.48
CA ALA A 54 -17.09 0.48 -6.55
C ALA A 54 -15.94 -0.52 -6.29
N ILE A 55 -15.48 -0.65 -5.05
CA ILE A 55 -14.49 -1.64 -4.63
C ILE A 55 -15.01 -3.07 -4.88
N ALA A 56 -16.24 -3.36 -4.43
CA ALA A 56 -16.85 -4.67 -4.60
C ALA A 56 -17.08 -5.01 -6.10
N GLU A 57 -17.44 -4.02 -6.92
CA GLU A 57 -17.54 -4.18 -8.37
C GLU A 57 -16.19 -4.52 -8.99
N ILE A 58 -15.12 -3.82 -8.60
CA ILE A 58 -13.77 -4.08 -9.10
C ILE A 58 -13.30 -5.48 -8.68
N ASP A 59 -13.49 -5.85 -7.40
CA ASP A 59 -13.07 -7.15 -6.88
C ASP A 59 -13.86 -8.30 -7.52
N SER A 60 -15.18 -8.16 -7.72
CA SER A 60 -16.01 -9.20 -8.35
C SER A 60 -15.70 -9.40 -9.84
N ASN A 61 -15.27 -8.35 -10.54
CA ASN A 61 -14.88 -8.43 -11.94
C ASN A 61 -13.38 -8.70 -12.17
N LYS A 62 -12.60 -8.87 -11.10
CA LYS A 62 -11.14 -9.06 -11.18
C LYS A 62 -10.71 -10.18 -12.15
N GLY A 63 -11.45 -11.29 -12.17
CA GLY A 63 -11.17 -12.43 -13.07
C GLY A 63 -11.45 -12.18 -14.55
N GLN A 64 -12.10 -11.06 -14.90
CA GLN A 64 -12.35 -10.64 -16.29
C GLN A 64 -11.32 -9.62 -16.79
N TYR A 65 -10.47 -9.11 -15.91
CA TYR A 65 -9.44 -8.14 -16.24
C TYR A 65 -8.21 -8.83 -16.81
N SER A 66 -7.51 -8.14 -17.72
CA SER A 66 -6.17 -8.57 -18.11
C SER A 66 -5.21 -8.28 -16.95
N GLU A 67 -4.42 -9.27 -16.55
CA GLU A 67 -3.39 -9.14 -15.52
C GLU A 67 -2.01 -9.00 -16.18
N LYS A 68 -1.23 -8.02 -15.71
CA LYS A 68 0.20 -7.94 -15.97
C LYS A 68 0.95 -7.92 -14.66
N SER A 69 1.90 -8.83 -14.50
CA SER A 69 2.61 -9.01 -13.24
C SER A 69 4.12 -8.80 -13.39
N HIS A 70 4.76 -8.27 -12.35
CA HIS A 70 6.20 -8.07 -12.31
C HIS A 70 6.74 -8.10 -10.88
N ASP A 71 8.00 -8.50 -10.74
CA ASP A 71 8.69 -8.52 -9.46
C ASP A 71 9.04 -7.09 -9.02
N LEU A 72 8.83 -6.81 -7.75
CA LEU A 72 9.26 -5.60 -7.06
C LEU A 72 10.52 -5.91 -6.27
N MET A 73 11.65 -5.89 -6.97
CA MET A 73 12.96 -5.97 -6.34
C MET A 73 13.24 -4.63 -5.64
N GLU A 74 13.85 -4.64 -4.45
CA GLU A 74 14.33 -3.46 -3.71
C GLU A 74 13.33 -2.68 -2.85
N LEU A 75 12.04 -3.02 -2.81
CA LEU A 75 11.10 -2.34 -1.88
C LEU A 75 11.15 -2.89 -0.44
N THR A 76 11.61 -4.12 -0.25
CA THR A 76 11.78 -4.78 1.05
C THR A 76 12.98 -5.73 1.04
N THR A 77 13.32 -6.30 2.19
CA THR A 77 14.43 -7.26 2.32
C THR A 77 14.24 -8.52 1.48
N GLU A 78 13.01 -9.02 1.40
CA GLU A 78 12.67 -10.24 0.64
C GLU A 78 12.04 -9.94 -0.73
N GLY A 79 11.94 -8.66 -1.11
CA GLY A 79 11.28 -8.21 -2.32
C GLY A 79 9.75 -8.30 -2.29
N GLY A 80 9.14 -8.21 -3.46
CA GLY A 80 7.71 -8.24 -3.61
C GLY A 80 7.25 -8.55 -5.03
N HIS A 81 5.95 -8.52 -5.23
CA HIS A 81 5.27 -8.77 -6.49
C HIS A 81 4.18 -7.74 -6.72
N GLN A 82 4.05 -7.25 -7.94
CA GLN A 82 2.94 -6.39 -8.36
C GLN A 82 2.12 -7.09 -9.44
N ALA A 83 0.80 -6.96 -9.33
CA ALA A 83 -0.16 -7.34 -10.37
C ALA A 83 -1.04 -6.13 -10.72
N ASP A 84 -1.01 -5.75 -12.00
CA ASP A 84 -1.82 -4.67 -12.58
C ASP A 84 -3.02 -5.27 -13.29
N TYR A 85 -4.22 -4.87 -12.90
CA TYR A 85 -5.48 -5.34 -13.46
C TYR A 85 -6.12 -4.24 -14.31
N ARG A 86 -6.30 -4.54 -15.60
CA ARG A 86 -6.90 -3.62 -16.57
C ARG A 86 -8.21 -4.16 -17.12
N ASP A 87 -9.19 -3.28 -17.28
CA ASP A 87 -10.46 -3.64 -17.90
C ASP A 87 -10.33 -3.88 -19.42
N GLN A 88 -11.45 -4.23 -20.06
CA GLN A 88 -11.51 -4.47 -21.51
C GLN A 88 -11.17 -3.23 -22.35
N LYS A 89 -11.21 -2.03 -21.77
CA LYS A 89 -10.82 -0.76 -22.41
C LYS A 89 -9.33 -0.45 -22.20
N GLY A 90 -8.62 -1.27 -21.44
CA GLY A 90 -7.21 -1.08 -21.10
C GLY A 90 -6.98 -0.13 -19.92
N GLU A 91 -8.03 0.32 -19.25
CA GLU A 91 -7.94 1.20 -18.08
C GLU A 91 -7.52 0.39 -16.85
N ILE A 92 -6.56 0.90 -16.08
CA ILE A 92 -6.20 0.29 -14.79
C ILE A 92 -7.38 0.43 -13.84
N ARG A 93 -7.81 -0.68 -13.25
CA ARG A 93 -8.87 -0.72 -12.24
C ARG A 93 -8.32 -1.02 -10.85
N LEU A 94 -7.27 -1.83 -10.79
CA LEU A 94 -6.64 -2.27 -9.55
C LEU A 94 -5.14 -2.48 -9.78
N ILE A 95 -4.31 -2.00 -8.87
CA ILE A 95 -2.93 -2.46 -8.70
C ILE A 95 -2.85 -3.17 -7.35
N GLN A 96 -2.33 -4.38 -7.34
CA GLN A 96 -2.10 -5.16 -6.13
C GLN A 96 -0.60 -5.42 -5.95
N GLN A 97 -0.02 -4.91 -4.87
CA GLN A 97 1.35 -5.19 -4.47
C GLN A 97 1.36 -6.15 -3.28
N THR A 98 2.25 -7.13 -3.32
CA THR A 98 2.55 -8.03 -2.20
C THR A 98 4.01 -7.84 -1.84
N LEU A 99 4.29 -7.34 -0.65
CA LEU A 99 5.63 -7.06 -0.14
C LEU A 99 5.97 -8.04 0.97
N TYR A 100 7.16 -8.63 0.91
CA TYR A 100 7.61 -9.65 1.86
C TYR A 100 8.71 -9.07 2.76
N GLY A 101 8.56 -9.27 4.07
CA GLY A 101 9.62 -9.09 5.04
C GLY A 101 9.90 -10.42 5.74
N GLU A 102 10.89 -10.41 6.65
CA GLU A 102 11.29 -11.65 7.32
C GLU A 102 10.12 -12.32 8.04
N THR A 103 9.38 -11.60 8.89
CA THR A 103 8.28 -12.15 9.70
C THR A 103 6.91 -11.56 9.34
N PHE A 104 6.78 -10.94 8.16
CA PHE A 104 5.51 -10.37 7.74
C PHE A 104 5.35 -10.38 6.22
N ARG A 105 4.10 -10.23 5.78
CA ARG A 105 3.74 -9.92 4.40
C ARG A 105 2.74 -8.77 4.42
N SER A 106 2.91 -7.80 3.54
CA SER A 106 1.95 -6.72 3.32
C SER A 106 1.31 -6.88 1.95
N GLU A 107 -0.02 -6.84 1.89
CA GLU A 107 -0.79 -6.71 0.66
C GLU A 107 -1.32 -5.28 0.57
N ILE A 108 -0.99 -4.58 -0.50
CA ILE A 108 -1.45 -3.22 -0.77
C ILE A 108 -2.29 -3.29 -2.04
N LYS A 109 -3.49 -2.72 -1.99
CA LYS A 109 -4.36 -2.60 -3.16
C LYS A 109 -4.69 -1.14 -3.39
N TYR A 110 -4.53 -0.70 -4.63
CA TYR A 110 -4.86 0.64 -5.09
C TYR A 110 -5.99 0.53 -6.12
N TYR A 111 -7.14 1.13 -5.83
CA TYR A 111 -8.33 1.08 -6.67
C TYR A 111 -8.49 2.39 -7.44
N PHE A 112 -8.69 2.26 -8.75
CA PHE A 112 -8.64 3.37 -9.70
C PHE A 112 -10.02 3.74 -10.25
N ALA A 113 -10.23 5.05 -10.36
CA ALA A 113 -11.32 5.67 -11.12
C ALA A 113 -10.69 6.61 -12.16
N GLY A 114 -10.47 6.08 -13.36
CA GLY A 114 -9.62 6.73 -14.36
C GLY A 114 -8.17 6.76 -13.89
N ILE A 115 -7.53 7.93 -13.91
CA ILE A 115 -6.14 8.10 -13.47
C ILE A 115 -5.99 8.25 -11.95
N ASN A 116 -7.10 8.43 -11.23
CA ASN A 116 -7.07 8.74 -9.80
C ASN A 116 -7.29 7.49 -8.96
N ILE A 117 -6.50 7.36 -7.90
CA ILE A 117 -6.75 6.37 -6.85
C ILE A 117 -7.82 6.95 -5.95
N PHE A 118 -8.95 6.25 -5.84
CA PHE A 118 -10.02 6.66 -4.92
C PHE A 118 -9.94 5.88 -3.61
N PHE A 119 -9.37 4.67 -3.61
CA PHE A 119 -9.26 3.86 -2.41
C PHE A 119 -7.96 3.07 -2.38
N THR A 120 -7.36 3.00 -1.21
CA THR A 120 -6.19 2.15 -0.94
C THR A 120 -6.44 1.33 0.31
N THR A 121 -6.17 0.03 0.27
CA THR A 121 -6.11 -0.81 1.48
C THR A 121 -4.73 -1.41 1.66
N VAL A 122 -4.27 -1.45 2.91
CA VAL A 122 -3.00 -2.04 3.33
C VAL A 122 -3.29 -3.10 4.39
N SER A 123 -3.13 -4.36 4.01
CA SER A 123 -3.29 -5.52 4.89
C SER A 123 -1.91 -6.07 5.25
N ARG A 124 -1.55 -6.04 6.53
CA ARG A 124 -0.30 -6.64 7.03
C ARG A 124 -0.59 -7.90 7.81
N PHE A 125 0.03 -8.99 7.37
CA PHE A 125 0.00 -10.30 8.01
C PHE A 125 1.32 -10.49 8.74
N GLU A 126 1.28 -10.66 10.06
CA GLU A 126 2.46 -10.95 10.87
C GLU A 126 2.49 -12.43 11.23
N TYR A 127 3.68 -13.03 11.15
CA TYR A 127 3.92 -14.44 11.38
C TYR A 127 4.71 -14.64 12.68
N ASP A 128 4.48 -15.77 13.35
CA ASP A 128 5.28 -16.18 14.52
C ASP A 128 6.72 -16.59 14.15
N ARG A 129 6.95 -16.87 12.88
CA ARG A 129 8.21 -17.38 12.31
C ARG A 129 8.53 -16.70 10.99
N PRO A 130 9.80 -16.73 10.55
CA PRO A 130 10.17 -16.18 9.26
C PRO A 130 9.39 -16.78 8.08
N ILE A 131 9.20 -16.00 7.02
CA ILE A 131 8.31 -16.32 5.90
C ILE A 131 8.81 -17.48 5.04
N TYR A 132 10.13 -17.73 5.06
CA TYR A 132 10.78 -18.87 4.43
C TYR A 132 10.56 -20.19 5.18
N VAL A 133 9.97 -20.16 6.38
CA VAL A 133 9.53 -21.37 7.08
C VAL A 133 8.21 -21.83 6.46
N GLU A 134 8.22 -23.04 5.91
CA GLU A 134 7.05 -23.62 5.26
C GLU A 134 5.83 -23.70 6.19
N PRO A 135 4.60 -23.51 5.68
CA PRO A 135 3.38 -23.65 6.46
C PRO A 135 3.28 -24.98 7.22
N GLU A 136 3.73 -26.09 6.60
CA GLU A 136 3.74 -27.44 7.18
C GLU A 136 4.70 -27.56 8.37
N ALA A 137 5.74 -26.72 8.42
CA ALA A 137 6.64 -26.59 9.56
C ALA A 137 6.05 -25.73 10.70
N GLY A 138 4.78 -25.34 10.57
CA GLY A 138 3.99 -24.73 11.63
C GLY A 138 4.04 -23.20 11.67
N ARG A 139 4.41 -22.52 10.57
CA ARG A 139 4.27 -21.06 10.47
C ARG A 139 2.80 -20.67 10.57
N LYS A 140 2.48 -19.72 11.45
CA LYS A 140 1.11 -19.25 11.68
C LYS A 140 1.04 -17.73 11.58
N ILE A 141 -0.08 -17.24 11.07
CA ILE A 141 -0.41 -15.82 11.16
C ILE A 141 -0.83 -15.56 12.61
N ILE A 142 -0.13 -14.64 13.27
CA ILE A 142 -0.42 -14.23 14.65
C ILE A 142 -1.20 -12.92 14.71
N LYS A 143 -1.14 -12.12 13.64
CA LYS A 143 -1.83 -10.83 13.58
C LYS A 143 -2.13 -10.45 12.14
N VAL A 144 -3.32 -9.89 11.94
CA VAL A 144 -3.68 -9.20 10.69
C VAL A 144 -4.07 -7.78 11.06
N ILE A 145 -3.48 -6.81 10.39
CA ILE A 145 -3.77 -5.38 10.55
C ILE A 145 -4.24 -4.86 9.21
N VAL A 146 -5.44 -4.29 9.15
CA VAL A 146 -6.00 -3.71 7.92
C VAL A 146 -6.14 -2.20 8.09
N ARG A 147 -5.60 -1.46 7.12
CA ARG A 147 -5.79 -0.01 7.01
C ARG A 147 -6.44 0.34 5.69
N ASP A 148 -7.60 0.98 5.77
CA ASP A 148 -8.40 1.39 4.62
C ASP A 148 -8.37 2.91 4.50
N PHE A 149 -8.02 3.43 3.33
CA PHE A 149 -7.88 4.87 3.07
C PHE A 149 -8.77 5.29 1.92
N TYR A 150 -9.64 6.26 2.16
CA TYR A 150 -10.56 6.85 1.18
C TYR A 150 -10.01 8.20 0.75
N LEU A 151 -9.76 8.38 -0.54
CA LEU A 151 -9.05 9.53 -1.08
C LEU A 151 -9.98 10.44 -1.89
N ASN A 152 -9.74 11.76 -1.84
CA ASN A 152 -10.37 12.68 -2.79
C ASN A 152 -9.69 12.61 -4.17
N LYS A 153 -10.20 13.41 -5.13
CA LYS A 153 -9.61 13.51 -6.48
C LYS A 153 -8.20 14.10 -6.49
N SER A 154 -7.84 14.85 -5.45
CA SER A 154 -6.50 15.40 -5.24
C SER A 154 -5.54 14.40 -4.57
N GLN A 155 -5.96 13.15 -4.38
CA GLN A 155 -5.22 12.06 -3.73
C GLN A 155 -4.85 12.34 -2.26
N GLU A 156 -5.66 13.13 -1.59
CA GLU A 156 -5.56 13.38 -0.15
C GLU A 156 -6.52 12.46 0.60
N VAL A 157 -6.10 12.01 1.77
CA VAL A 157 -6.93 11.17 2.64
C VAL A 157 -8.10 11.99 3.15
N CYS A 158 -9.30 11.46 3.02
CA CYS A 158 -10.51 12.05 3.57
C CYS A 158 -11.01 11.31 4.81
N SER A 159 -10.92 9.99 4.78
CA SER A 159 -11.17 9.14 5.94
C SER A 159 -10.27 7.92 5.88
N TRP A 160 -9.93 7.38 7.04
CA TRP A 160 -9.22 6.11 7.11
C TRP A 160 -9.62 5.31 8.34
N TYR A 161 -9.47 3.99 8.22
CA TYR A 161 -9.92 3.03 9.22
C TYR A 161 -8.77 2.08 9.55
N LEU A 162 -8.59 1.79 10.83
CA LEU A 162 -7.71 0.74 11.33
C LEU A 162 -8.60 -0.38 11.88
N ASP A 163 -8.54 -1.57 11.28
CA ASP A 163 -9.36 -2.72 11.67
C ASP A 163 -10.85 -2.34 11.80
N LYS A 164 -11.36 -1.64 10.78
CA LYS A 164 -12.75 -1.11 10.69
C LYS A 164 -13.10 0.00 11.69
N SER A 165 -12.16 0.44 12.53
CA SER A 165 -12.36 1.55 13.45
C SER A 165 -11.87 2.85 12.82
N SER A 166 -12.76 3.85 12.72
CA SER A 166 -12.41 5.17 12.18
C SER A 166 -11.28 5.81 12.98
N GLN A 167 -10.35 6.45 12.29
CA GLN A 167 -9.17 7.06 12.87
C GLN A 167 -9.11 8.56 12.54
N GLN A 168 -8.35 9.32 13.33
CA GLN A 168 -8.10 10.72 13.03
C GLN A 168 -7.12 10.85 11.85
N ASN A 169 -7.44 11.74 10.92
CA ASN A 169 -6.60 12.03 9.77
C ASN A 169 -5.56 13.10 10.12
N ASP A 170 -4.35 12.64 10.48
CA ASP A 170 -3.22 13.48 10.83
C ASP A 170 -2.27 13.70 9.64
N ALA A 171 -1.31 14.63 9.79
CA ALA A 171 -0.34 14.93 8.75
C ALA A 171 0.54 13.72 8.36
N LYS A 172 0.85 12.84 9.32
CA LYS A 172 1.67 11.64 9.07
C LYS A 172 0.93 10.63 8.19
N THR A 173 -0.38 10.50 8.38
CA THR A 173 -1.24 9.67 7.55
C THR A 173 -1.28 10.19 6.12
N GLN A 174 -1.40 11.50 5.94
CA GLN A 174 -1.35 12.14 4.62
C GLN A 174 0.02 11.92 3.94
N GLU A 175 1.12 12.14 4.66
CA GLU A 175 2.47 11.89 4.15
C GLU A 175 2.69 10.43 3.78
N PHE A 176 2.23 9.49 4.61
CA PHE A 176 2.32 8.06 4.35
C PHE A 176 1.61 7.68 3.05
N ILE A 177 0.39 8.19 2.82
CA ILE A 177 -0.36 7.88 1.60
C ILE A 177 0.27 8.53 0.37
N LYS A 178 0.73 9.78 0.47
CA LYS A 178 1.50 10.42 -0.60
C LYS A 178 2.74 9.61 -0.97
N TYR A 179 3.46 9.12 0.03
CA TYR A 179 4.60 8.23 -0.16
C TYR A 179 4.20 6.93 -0.87
N LEU A 180 3.17 6.22 -0.39
CA LEU A 180 2.69 4.97 -1.00
C LEU A 180 2.25 5.14 -2.46
N ILE A 181 1.66 6.27 -2.80
CA ILE A 181 1.26 6.55 -4.19
C ILE A 181 2.49 6.87 -5.03
N SER A 182 3.46 7.61 -4.49
CA SER A 182 4.69 7.96 -5.21
C SER A 182 5.58 6.77 -5.55
N THR A 183 5.40 5.63 -4.88
CA THR A 183 6.14 4.38 -5.15
C THR A 183 5.50 3.52 -6.24
N LEU A 184 4.34 3.90 -6.78
CA LEU A 184 3.75 3.19 -7.91
C LEU A 184 4.59 3.42 -9.17
N PRO A 185 4.93 2.35 -9.93
CA PRO A 185 5.65 2.51 -11.19
C PRO A 185 4.78 3.26 -12.21
N ASN A 186 5.37 4.24 -12.90
CA ASN A 186 4.73 5.03 -13.97
C ASN A 186 4.46 4.19 -15.23
#